data_AF-A0A1G1GHV1-F1
#
_entry.id   AF-A0A1G1GHV1-F1
#
_cell.length_a   1.000
_cell.length_b   1.000
_cell.length_c   1.000
_cell.angle_alpha   90.00
_cell.angle_beta   90.00
_cell.angle_gamma   90.00
#
_symmetry.space_group_name_H-M   'P 1'
#
loop_
_entity.id
_entity.type
_entity.pdbx_description
1 polymer ?
#
loop_
_entity_poly.entity_id
_entity_poly.type
_entity_poly.pdbx_seq_one_letter_code
_entity_poly.pdbx_strand_id
1 'polypeptide(L)'
;MTKVSPGKVLLSIILTLFFLLSCDQKPKNPVAEYGDALIDSYKRGQKAGEIANLDAVKKAVKAYHASNDRYPQSLDEIRDLIGSNIDLSRYEYNPEDGLVSMKK
;
A
#
# COMPACT_ATOMS: atom_id res chain seq x y z
N MET A 1 39.34 8.64 -53.31
CA MET A 1 39.36 7.30 -52.67
C MET A 1 39.73 7.48 -51.20
N THR A 2 38.74 7.68 -50.32
CA THR A 2 38.96 8.05 -48.91
C THR A 2 39.19 6.82 -48.04
N LYS A 3 40.35 6.76 -47.38
CA LYS A 3 40.80 5.66 -46.51
C LYS A 3 40.09 5.77 -45.16
N VAL A 4 39.10 4.92 -44.91
CA VAL A 4 38.33 4.91 -43.65
C VAL A 4 39.13 4.16 -42.58
N SER A 5 39.32 4.79 -41.42
CA SER A 5 40.07 4.23 -40.29
C SER A 5 39.24 3.14 -39.58
N PRO A 6 39.83 1.95 -39.30
CA PRO A 6 39.09 0.79 -38.76
C PRO A 6 38.44 1.06 -37.39
N GLY A 7 39.02 1.94 -36.58
CA GLY A 7 38.45 2.32 -35.28
C GLY A 7 37.15 3.12 -35.40
N LYS A 8 36.97 3.90 -36.47
CA LYS A 8 35.73 4.67 -36.71
C LYS A 8 34.59 3.77 -37.19
N VAL A 9 34.92 2.70 -37.94
CA VAL A 9 33.95 1.69 -38.39
C VAL A 9 33.44 0.87 -37.20
N LEU A 10 34.34 0.46 -36.30
CA LEU A 10 33.97 -0.32 -35.11
C LEU A 10 33.03 0.46 -34.17
N LEU A 11 33.33 1.74 -33.92
CA LEU A 11 32.48 2.60 -33.09
C LEU A 11 31.08 2.80 -33.70
N SER A 12 31.03 2.93 -35.04
CA SER A 12 29.76 3.10 -35.75
C SER A 12 28.90 1.84 -35.70
N ILE A 13 29.50 0.64 -35.71
CA ILE A 13 28.79 -0.65 -35.61
C ILE A 13 28.25 -0.87 -34.19
N ILE A 14 29.03 -0.54 -33.16
CA ILE A 14 28.58 -0.66 -31.77
C ILE A 14 27.38 0.27 -31.51
N LEU A 15 27.44 1.50 -32.04
CA LEU A 15 26.35 2.46 -31.90
C LEU A 15 25.06 1.97 -32.58
N THR A 16 25.13 1.39 -33.78
CA THR A 16 23.95 0.81 -34.44
C THR A 16 23.41 -0.44 -33.75
N LEU A 17 24.24 -1.25 -33.09
CA LEU A 17 23.77 -2.38 -32.28
C LEU A 17 22.92 -1.95 -31.07
N PHE A 18 23.26 -0.83 -30.41
CA PHE A 18 22.45 -0.29 -29.30
C PHE A 18 21.06 0.20 -29.77
N PHE A 19 20.94 0.68 -31.01
CA PHE A 19 19.65 1.06 -31.58
C PHE A 19 18.74 -0.13 -31.87
N LEU A 20 19.31 -1.29 -32.24
CA LEU A 20 18.53 -2.51 -32.49
C LEU A 20 17.96 -3.12 -31.20
N LEU A 21 18.66 -2.99 -30.07
CA LEU A 21 18.19 -3.48 -28.77
C LEU A 21 17.01 -2.67 -28.18
N SER A 22 16.77 -1.45 -28.67
CA SER A 22 15.69 -0.59 -28.16
C SER A 22 14.33 -0.81 -28.83
N CYS A 23 14.25 -1.72 -29.82
CA CYS A 23 13.06 -1.88 -30.66
C CYS A 23 12.11 -3.01 -30.21
N ASP A 24 12.41 -3.69 -29.10
CA ASP A 24 11.60 -4.80 -28.55
C ASP A 24 10.67 -4.36 -27.40
N GLN A 25 10.24 -3.09 -27.42
CA GLN A 25 9.20 -2.64 -26.50
C GLN A 25 7.85 -3.17 -26.99
N LYS A 26 7.35 -4.24 -26.35
CA LYS A 26 5.96 -4.68 -26.49
C LYS A 26 5.04 -3.46 -26.45
N PRO A 27 4.04 -3.36 -27.34
CA PRO A 27 3.10 -2.25 -27.34
C PRO A 27 2.42 -2.19 -25.97
N LYS A 28 2.76 -1.16 -25.19
CA LYS A 28 2.10 -0.86 -23.92
C LYS A 28 0.68 -0.43 -24.25
N ASN A 29 -0.30 -1.08 -23.63
CA ASN A 29 -1.69 -0.66 -23.73
C ASN A 29 -1.94 0.40 -22.64
N PRO A 30 -1.91 1.71 -22.96
CA PRO A 30 -2.00 2.76 -21.95
C PRO A 30 -3.33 2.74 -21.18
N VAL A 31 -4.40 2.22 -21.80
CA VAL A 31 -5.71 2.07 -21.14
C VAL A 31 -5.65 1.01 -20.05
N ALA A 32 -4.97 -0.10 -20.32
CA ALA A 32 -4.78 -1.16 -19.33
C ALA A 32 -3.91 -0.66 -18.16
N GLU A 33 -2.80 0.02 -18.44
CA GLU A 33 -1.92 0.57 -17.40
C GLU A 33 -2.65 1.57 -16.49
N TYR A 34 -3.49 2.43 -17.07
CA TYR A 34 -4.30 3.37 -16.30
C TYR A 34 -5.35 2.66 -15.42
N GLY A 35 -6.04 1.66 -15.98
CA GLY A 35 -7.02 0.87 -15.25
C GLY A 35 -6.41 0.14 -14.06
N ASP A 36 -5.27 -0.52 -14.28
CA ASP A 36 -4.54 -1.24 -13.23
C ASP A 36 -4.06 -0.28 -12.13
N ALA A 37 -3.51 0.88 -12.51
CA ALA A 37 -3.07 1.90 -11.56
C ALA A 37 -4.21 2.40 -10.65
N LEU A 38 -5.41 2.61 -11.21
CA LEU A 38 -6.58 3.01 -10.45
C LEU A 38 -7.01 1.93 -9.45
N ILE A 39 -7.15 0.69 -9.90
CA ILE A 39 -7.54 -0.45 -9.05
C ILE A 39 -6.53 -0.61 -7.90
N ASP A 40 -5.24 -0.51 -8.21
CA ASP A 40 -4.19 -0.62 -7.22
C ASP A 40 -4.19 0.52 -6.21
N SER A 41 -4.40 1.76 -6.69
CA SER A 41 -4.53 2.92 -5.80
C SER A 41 -5.70 2.76 -4.84
N TYR A 42 -6.83 2.25 -5.33
CA TYR A 42 -8.01 1.99 -4.54
C TYR A 42 -7.77 0.93 -3.46
N LYS A 43 -7.17 -0.21 -3.83
CA LYS A 43 -6.82 -1.28 -2.87
C LYS A 43 -5.85 -0.80 -1.79
N ARG A 44 -4.83 -0.02 -2.16
CA ARG A 44 -3.89 0.58 -1.19
C ARG A 44 -4.60 1.55 -0.25
N GLY A 45 -5.49 2.38 -0.77
CA GLY A 45 -6.32 3.29 0.02
C GLY A 45 -7.17 2.55 1.04
N GLN A 46 -7.86 1.48 0.62
CA GLN A 46 -8.64 0.65 1.53
C GLN A 46 -7.77 0.05 2.65
N LYS A 47 -6.64 -0.58 2.29
CA LYS A 47 -5.73 -1.17 3.26
C LYS A 47 -5.18 -0.15 4.26
N ALA A 48 -4.84 1.05 3.79
CA ALA A 48 -4.39 2.14 4.64
C ALA A 48 -5.49 2.58 5.62
N GLY A 49 -6.73 2.69 5.15
CA GLY A 49 -7.89 2.98 5.99
C GLY A 49 -8.14 1.90 7.06
N GLU A 50 -8.02 0.63 6.71
CA GLU A 50 -8.17 -0.49 7.66
C GLU A 50 -7.09 -0.46 8.76
N ILE A 51 -5.84 -0.19 8.38
CA ILE A 51 -4.72 -0.05 9.34
C ILE A 51 -4.96 1.15 10.27
N ALA A 52 -5.39 2.29 9.72
CA ALA A 52 -5.67 3.49 10.50
C ALA A 52 -6.82 3.27 11.49
N ASN A 53 -7.89 2.61 11.05
CA ASN A 53 -9.02 2.27 11.92
C ASN A 53 -8.59 1.30 13.04
N LEU A 54 -7.80 0.26 12.73
CA LEU A 54 -7.28 -0.65 13.75
C LEU A 54 -6.42 0.09 14.80
N ASP A 55 -5.56 1.01 14.36
CA ASP A 55 -4.74 1.82 15.25
C ASP A 55 -5.59 2.76 16.13
N ALA A 56 -6.62 3.38 15.57
CA ALA A 56 -7.56 4.21 16.32
C ALA A 56 -8.28 3.42 17.43
N VAL A 57 -8.79 2.22 17.11
CA VAL A 57 -9.42 1.34 18.10
C VAL A 57 -8.43 0.96 19.21
N LYS A 58 -7.20 0.56 18.86
CA LYS A 58 -6.15 0.24 19.85
C LYS A 58 -5.83 1.42 20.77
N LYS A 59 -5.74 2.63 20.22
CA LYS A 59 -5.48 3.85 20.99
C LYS A 59 -6.63 4.18 21.93
N ALA A 60 -7.87 4.00 21.49
CA ALA A 60 -9.03 4.23 22.34
C ALA A 60 -9.14 3.20 23.47
N VAL A 61 -8.85 1.92 23.23
CA VAL A 61 -8.76 0.91 24.32
C VAL A 61 -7.70 1.33 25.36
N LYS A 62 -6.52 1.79 24.90
CA LYS A 62 -5.47 2.27 25.81
C LYS A 62 -5.88 3.53 26.57
N ALA A 63 -6.53 4.48 25.92
CA ALA A 63 -7.03 5.70 26.54
C ALA A 63 -8.12 5.40 27.59
N TYR A 64 -9.02 4.46 27.26
CA TYR A 64 -10.02 3.96 28.19
C TYR A 64 -9.36 3.34 29.42
N HIS A 65 -8.40 2.42 29.22
CA HIS A 65 -7.66 1.79 30.30
C HIS A 65 -6.96 2.80 31.20
N ALA A 66 -6.27 3.78 30.61
CA ALA A 66 -5.59 4.85 31.35
C ALA A 66 -6.54 5.72 32.17
N SER A 67 -7.82 5.80 31.81
CA SER A 67 -8.81 6.64 32.49
C SER A 67 -9.63 5.88 33.55
N ASN A 68 -9.63 4.54 33.50
CA ASN A 68 -10.53 3.70 34.29
C ASN A 68 -9.80 2.62 35.10
N ASP A 69 -8.47 2.51 34.99
CA ASP A 69 -7.64 1.45 35.60
C ASP A 69 -8.11 0.02 35.28
N ARG A 70 -8.85 -0.15 34.17
CA ARG A 70 -9.32 -1.44 33.65
C ARG A 70 -9.47 -1.37 32.14
N TYR A 71 -9.33 -2.51 31.47
CA TYR A 71 -9.70 -2.60 30.06
C TYR A 71 -11.23 -2.54 29.88
N PRO A 72 -11.72 -2.03 28.75
CA PRO A 72 -13.15 -2.06 28.46
C PRO A 72 -13.61 -3.52 28.36
N GLN A 73 -14.83 -3.81 28.83
CA GLN A 73 -15.39 -5.17 28.76
C GLN A 73 -15.86 -5.51 27.34
N SER A 74 -16.17 -4.50 26.54
CA SER A 74 -16.42 -4.63 25.10
C SER A 74 -15.95 -3.39 24.35
N LEU A 75 -15.76 -3.50 23.04
CA LEU A 75 -15.41 -2.34 22.19
C LEU A 75 -16.54 -1.29 22.15
N ASP A 76 -17.77 -1.60 22.57
CA ASP A 76 -18.84 -0.60 22.64
C ASP A 76 -18.55 0.50 23.68
N GLU A 77 -17.81 0.18 24.75
CA GLU A 77 -17.44 1.17 25.79
C GLU A 77 -16.49 2.27 25.28
N ILE A 78 -15.85 2.06 24.13
CA ILE A 78 -14.96 3.04 23.51
C ILE A 78 -15.56 3.72 22.28
N ARG A 79 -16.82 3.43 21.93
CA ARG A 79 -17.47 3.96 20.71
C ARG A 79 -17.44 5.48 20.65
N ASP A 80 -17.63 6.14 21.79
CA ASP A 80 -17.61 7.61 21.89
C ASP A 80 -16.19 8.20 21.75
N LEU A 81 -15.14 7.41 22.01
CA LEU A 81 -13.74 7.84 21.89
C LEU A 81 -13.22 7.81 20.45
N ILE A 82 -13.73 6.92 19.61
CA ILE A 82 -13.25 6.71 18.23
C ILE A 82 -14.15 7.33 17.16
N GLY A 83 -15.36 7.75 17.53
CA GLY A 83 -16.38 8.24 16.61
C GLY A 83 -17.16 7.12 15.92
N SER A 84 -18.37 7.43 15.45
CA SER A 84 -19.37 6.45 14.97
C SER A 84 -19.05 5.78 13.63
N ASN A 85 -18.00 6.20 12.94
CA ASN A 85 -17.71 5.77 11.56
C ASN A 85 -16.84 4.51 11.46
N ILE A 86 -16.30 4.02 12.59
CA ILE A 86 -15.53 2.78 12.62
C ILE A 86 -16.45 1.61 12.95
N ASP A 87 -16.54 0.66 12.01
CA ASP A 87 -17.26 -0.59 12.22
C ASP A 87 -16.48 -1.51 13.17
N LEU A 88 -16.87 -1.47 14.45
CA LEU A 88 -16.29 -2.28 15.50
C LEU A 88 -16.51 -3.79 15.32
N SER A 89 -17.50 -4.20 14.53
CA SER A 89 -17.80 -5.62 14.29
C SER A 89 -16.68 -6.35 13.54
N ARG A 90 -15.77 -5.61 12.89
CA ARG A 90 -14.62 -6.12 12.14
C ARG A 90 -13.44 -6.55 13.00
N TYR A 91 -13.48 -6.27 14.30
CA TYR A 91 -12.35 -6.53 15.21
C TYR A 91 -12.63 -7.66 16.18
N GLU A 92 -11.59 -8.44 16.44
CA GLU A 92 -11.49 -9.34 17.60
C GLU A 92 -10.91 -8.56 18.77
N TYR A 93 -11.42 -8.83 19.97
CA TYR A 93 -11.04 -8.13 21.17
C TYR A 93 -10.97 -9.07 22.36
N ASN A 94 -9.91 -8.94 23.16
CA ASN A 94 -9.75 -9.63 24.42
C ASN A 94 -9.85 -8.61 25.59
N PRO A 95 -10.88 -8.70 26.45
CA PRO A 95 -11.05 -7.79 27.57
C PRO A 95 -10.04 -7.99 28.71
N GLU A 96 -9.37 -9.14 28.78
CA GLU A 96 -8.41 -9.44 29.86
C GLU A 96 -7.10 -8.66 29.70
N ASP A 97 -6.64 -8.46 28.46
CA ASP A 97 -5.36 -7.82 28.14
C ASP A 97 -5.48 -6.61 27.21
N GLY A 98 -6.69 -6.28 26.77
CA GLY A 98 -6.97 -5.16 25.88
C GLY A 98 -6.51 -5.38 24.43
N LEU A 99 -6.15 -6.60 24.04
CA LEU A 99 -5.62 -6.87 22.71
C LEU A 99 -6.72 -6.77 21.65
N VAL A 100 -6.42 -6.03 20.57
CA VAL A 100 -7.31 -5.84 19.42
C VAL A 100 -6.62 -6.33 18.14
N SER A 101 -7.32 -7.14 17.36
CA SER A 101 -6.91 -7.62 16.05
C SER A 101 -8.04 -7.50 15.02
N MET A 102 -7.67 -7.53 13.75
CA MET A 102 -8.66 -7.75 12.67
C MET A 102 -9.19 -9.17 12.76
N LYS A 103 -10.50 -9.34 12.57
CA LYS A 103 -11.09 -10.66 12.30
C LYS A 103 -10.51 -11.23 10.99
N LYS A 104 -10.36 -12.54 10.96
CA LYS A 104 -9.94 -13.28 9.76
C LYS A 104 -11.08 -13.43 8.76
#